data_AF-A0A356B340-F1
#
_entry.id   AF-A0A356B340-F1
#
_cell.length_a   1.000
_cell.length_b   1.000
_cell.length_c   1.000
_cell.angle_alpha   90.00
_cell.angle_beta   90.00
_cell.angle_gamma   90.00
#
_symmetry.space_group_name_H-M   'P 1'
#
loop_
_entity.id
_entity.type
_entity.pdbx_description
1 polymer ?
#
loop_
_entity_poly.entity_id
_entity_poly.type
_entity_poly.pdbx_seq_one_letter_code
_entity_poly.pdbx_strand_id
1 'polypeptide(L)' 'ENLCNKYGTMIEVIDNTEKAEEQELVEDLIQIVTVFSCRMQGKRADKAKKMIKKLLEDGENQDTERLHTKNI' A
#
# COMPACT_ATOMS: atom_id res chain seq x y z
N GLU A 1 -3.20 18.36 -19.38
CA GLU A 1 -3.39 18.96 -20.72
C GLU A 1 -2.11 19.23 -21.54
N ASN A 2 -0.92 19.35 -20.95
CA ASN A 2 0.27 19.82 -21.67
C ASN A 2 0.69 19.00 -22.91
N LEU A 3 0.39 17.70 -22.98
CA LEU A 3 0.79 16.86 -24.11
C LEU A 3 -0.08 17.09 -25.35
N CYS A 4 -1.40 17.11 -25.19
CA CYS A 4 -2.34 17.29 -26.29
C CYS A 4 -2.28 18.71 -26.86
N ASN A 5 -2.14 19.71 -25.98
CA ASN A 5 -1.96 21.10 -26.38
C ASN A 5 -0.70 21.32 -27.23
N LYS A 6 0.39 20.58 -26.93
CA LYS A 6 1.65 20.65 -27.68
C LYS A 6 1.50 20.21 -29.14
N TYR A 7 0.56 19.32 -29.44
CA TYR A 7 0.34 18.77 -30.79
C TYR A 7 -0.97 19.23 -31.43
N GLY A 8 -1.62 20.26 -30.87
CA GLY A 8 -2.90 20.78 -31.40
C GLY A 8 -4.03 19.75 -31.35
N THR A 9 -3.98 18.78 -30.42
CA THR A 9 -5.01 17.77 -30.25
C THR A 9 -6.01 18.21 -29.19
N MET A 10 -7.30 18.22 -29.54
CA MET A 10 -8.39 18.55 -28.62
C MET A 10 -8.93 17.26 -27.98
N ILE A 11 -9.09 17.27 -26.65
CA ILE A 11 -9.81 16.22 -25.92
C ILE A 11 -11.23 16.75 -25.67
N GLU A 12 -12.24 16.01 -26.11
CA GLU A 12 -13.65 16.30 -25.86
C GLU A 12 -14.21 15.28 -24.87
N VAL A 13 -14.77 15.76 -23.75
CA VAL A 13 -15.43 14.93 -22.75
C VAL A 13 -16.92 14.86 -23.06
N ILE A 14 -17.37 13.69 -23.52
CA ILE A 14 -18.75 13.47 -23.99
C ILE A 14 -19.71 13.16 -22.83
N ASP A 15 -19.21 12.46 -21.79
CA ASP A 15 -19.98 12.09 -20.61
C ASP A 15 -19.50 12.89 -19.40
N ASN A 16 -20.42 13.63 -18.80
CA ASN A 16 -20.21 14.43 -17.60
C ASN A 16 -21.12 13.98 -16.45
N THR A 17 -21.58 12.72 -16.49
CA THR A 17 -22.37 12.15 -15.39
C THR A 17 -21.55 12.20 -14.11
N GLU A 18 -22.00 13.00 -13.14
CA GLU A 18 -21.36 13.10 -11.84
C GLU A 18 -21.44 11.74 -11.13
N LYS A 19 -20.28 11.13 -10.92
CA LYS A 19 -20.11 10.10 -9.90
C LYS A 19 -19.72 10.77 -8.60
N ALA A 20 -20.11 10.16 -7.49
CA ALA A 20 -19.65 10.62 -6.18
C ALA A 20 -18.13 10.53 -6.13
N GLU A 21 -17.45 11.68 -5.99
CA GLU A 21 -15.98 11.78 -5.96
C GLU A 21 -15.37 10.80 -4.96
N GLU A 22 -16.01 10.62 -3.81
CA GLU A 22 -15.59 9.68 -2.77
C GLU A 22 -15.54 8.24 -3.25
N GLN A 23 -16.53 7.81 -4.04
CA GLN A 23 -16.58 6.44 -4.57
C GLN A 23 -15.43 6.19 -5.56
N GLU A 24 -15.18 7.15 -6.45
CA GLU A 24 -14.07 7.05 -7.42
C GLU A 24 -12.71 7.01 -6.71
N LEU A 25 -12.51 7.84 -5.69
CA LEU A 25 -11.28 7.86 -4.91
C LEU A 25 -11.06 6.53 -4.16
N VAL A 26 -12.12 5.95 -3.60
CA VAL A 26 -12.03 4.65 -2.91
C VAL A 26 -11.70 3.53 -3.89
N GLU A 27 -12.36 3.50 -5.05
CA GLU A 27 -12.10 2.52 -6.11
C GLU A 27 -10.66 2.59 -6.61
N ASP A 28 -10.16 3.80 -6.91
CA ASP A 28 -8.79 4.03 -7.36
C ASP A 28 -7.77 3.63 -6.28
N LEU A 29 -8.04 3.96 -5.01
CA LEU A 29 -7.15 3.59 -3.90
C LEU A 29 -7.06 2.07 -3.74
N ILE A 30 -8.18 1.35 -3.79
CA ILE A 30 -8.20 -0.12 -3.73
C ILE A 30 -7.40 -0.71 -4.89
N GLN A 31 -7.57 -0.17 -6.11
CA GLN A 31 -6.84 -0.64 -7.28
C GLN A 31 -5.32 -0.42 -7.14
N ILE A 32 -4.90 0.78 -6.69
CA ILE A 32 -3.49 1.10 -6.42
C ILE A 32 -2.94 0.11 -5.39
N VAL A 33 -3.56 0.01 -4.22
CA VAL A 33 -3.10 -0.87 -3.13
C VAL A 33 -3.02 -2.32 -3.58
N THR A 34 -3.98 -2.79 -4.37
CA THR A 34 -4.01 -4.17 -4.88
C THR A 34 -2.85 -4.44 -5.83
N VAL A 35 -2.63 -3.58 -6.83
CA VAL A 35 -1.53 -3.75 -7.80
C VAL A 35 -0.17 -3.67 -7.11
N PHE A 36 0.00 -2.74 -6.18
CA PHE A 36 1.24 -2.61 -5.41
C PHE A 36 1.46 -3.81 -4.49
N SER A 37 0.42 -4.28 -3.81
CA SER A 37 0.48 -5.46 -2.95
C SER A 37 0.90 -6.69 -3.74
N CYS A 38 0.35 -6.93 -4.93
CA CYS A 38 0.77 -8.05 -5.78
C CYS A 38 2.25 -7.95 -6.20
N ARG A 39 2.73 -6.75 -6.54
CA ARG A 39 4.15 -6.52 -6.88
C ARG A 39 5.07 -6.72 -5.68
N MET A 40 4.64 -6.30 -4.50
CA MET A 40 5.36 -6.52 -3.24
C MET A 40 5.29 -7.97 -2.78
N GLN A 41 4.22 -8.69 -3.12
CA GLN A 41 3.98 -10.10 -2.82
C GLN A 41 4.83 -11.08 -3.67
N GLY A 42 5.63 -10.57 -4.63
CA GLY A 42 6.64 -11.35 -5.37
C GLY A 42 7.85 -11.80 -4.51
N LYS A 43 8.99 -12.17 -5.12
CA LYS A 43 10.19 -12.74 -4.43
C LYS A 43 10.69 -11.99 -3.18
N ARG A 44 10.36 -10.71 -3.01
CA ARG A 44 10.70 -9.89 -1.83
C ARG A 44 9.70 -10.02 -0.67
N ALA A 45 8.49 -10.53 -0.91
CA ALA A 45 7.45 -10.73 0.09
C ALA A 45 7.87 -11.75 1.14
N ASP A 46 8.50 -12.84 0.71
CA ASP A 46 9.00 -13.87 1.62
C ASP A 46 10.12 -13.29 2.52
N LYS A 47 10.99 -12.44 1.95
CA LYS A 47 12.02 -11.73 2.73
C LYS A 47 11.40 -10.72 3.70
N ALA A 48 10.40 -9.95 3.28
CA ALA A 48 9.69 -9.01 4.13
C ALA A 48 8.91 -9.71 5.26
N LYS A 49 8.19 -10.79 4.94
CA LYS A 49 7.50 -11.65 5.92
C LYS A 49 8.46 -12.25 6.93
N LYS A 50 9.62 -12.76 6.48
CA LYS A 50 10.68 -13.28 7.37
C LYS A 50 11.30 -12.20 8.25
N MET A 51 11.51 -10.99 7.73
CA MET A 51 11.99 -9.86 8.54
C MET A 51 10.97 -9.44 9.59
N ILE A 52 9.69 -9.31 9.22
CA ILE A 52 8.62 -8.97 10.17
C ILE A 52 8.49 -10.06 11.25
N LYS A 53 8.53 -11.34 10.86
CA LYS A 53 8.47 -12.46 11.81
C LYS A 53 9.63 -12.43 12.81
N LYS A 54 10.87 -12.21 12.35
CA LYS A 54 12.03 -12.05 13.23
C LYS A 54 11.88 -10.86 14.18
N LEU A 55 11.43 -9.72 13.70
CA LEU A 55 11.23 -8.53 14.54
C LEU A 55 10.17 -8.73 15.62
N LEU A 56 9.12 -9.50 15.33
CA LEU A 56 8.10 -9.88 16.32
C LEU A 56 8.67 -10.86 17.36
N GLU A 57 9.37 -11.91 16.92
CA GLU A 57 10.02 -12.90 17.80
C GLU A 57 11.08 -12.24 18.71
N ASP A 58 11.87 -11.31 18.17
CA ASP A 58 12.87 -10.56 18.93
C ASP A 58 12.21 -9.60 19.96
N GLY A 59 11.02 -9.09 19.66
CA GLY A 59 10.22 -8.28 20.60
C GLY A 59 9.64 -9.11 21.75
N GLU A 60 9.08 -10.28 21.45
CA GLU A 60 8.51 -11.20 22.46
C GLU A 60 9.57 -11.75 23.44
N ASN A 61 10.80 -11.99 22.95
CA ASN A 61 11.92 -12.41 23.79
C ASN A 61 12.40 -11.32 24.77
N GLN A 62 12.32 -10.05 24.38
CA GLN A 62 12.70 -8.94 25.26
C GLN A 62 11.69 -8.69 26.39
N ASP A 63 10.40 -8.93 26.12
CA ASP A 63 9.34 -8.79 27.12
C ASP A 63 9.37 -9.92 28.15
N THR A 64 9.73 -11.14 27.73
CA THR A 64 9.89 -12.29 28.64
C THR A 64 11.14 -12.18 29.54
N GLU A 65 12.28 -11.65 29.05
CA GLU A 65 13.47 -11.37 29.89
C GLU A 65 13.22 -10.25 30.92
N ARG A 66 12.45 -9.21 30.56
CA ARG A 66 12.08 -8.13 31.49
C ARG A 66 11.12 -8.56 32.59
N LEU A 67 10.27 -9.55 32.33
CA LEU A 67 9.40 -10.15 33.35
C LEU A 67 10.18 -11.04 34.32
N HIS A 68 11.23 -11.72 33.85
CA HIS A 68 12.05 -12.58 34.71
C HIS A 68 12.94 -11.77 35.68
N THR A 69 13.48 -10.63 35.23
CA THR A 69 14.32 -9.74 36.05
C THR A 69 13.54 -8.87 37.04
N LYS A 70 12.23 -8.70 36.87
CA LYS A 70 11.36 -7.98 37.83
C LYS A 70 10.86 -8.85 38.97
N ASN A 71 10.99 -10.18 38.86
CA ASN A 71 10.54 -11.16 39.86
C ASN A 71 11.68 -11.72 40.72
N ILE A 72 12.88 -11.11 40.69
CA ILE A 72 14.03 -11.38 41.56
C ILE A 72 14.25 -10.18 42.47
#